data_AF-A0A842WLJ1-F1
#
_entry.id   AF-A0A842WLJ1-F1
#
_cell.length_a   1.000
_cell.length_b   1.000
_cell.length_c   1.000
_cell.angle_alpha   90.00
_cell.angle_beta   90.00
_cell.angle_gamma   90.00
#
_symmetry.space_group_name_H-M   'P 1'
#
loop_
_entity.id
_entity.type
_entity.pdbx_description
1 polymer ?
#
loop_
_entity_poly.entity_id
_entity_poly.type
_entity_poly.pdbx_seq_one_letter_code
_entity_poly.pdbx_strand_id
1 'polypeptide(L)'
;MTKKPKLSDIPGVGPSTADSLKEAGFKTVLKLSQADPKELAEKVSGVGPATAKKMIAAAKKLLPEESKDTKPKKKPAKEKAPKKTTKKPKLEDISGVGPSTVESLKEAGYKSVKKLSTADPKDLAKAVSGVGPATAKKMIEAAKKMLPAEAEKVPTAEKKPKKTTKKEAEPEPKAKPKKKKKKKKQPAKKKEEPEFPTRETLHDPRLRRISAAMKKRKPAFRHEQAHRWKRVSDSWRKVRGIDSATREKKKGRIAMVSSGYRTPKAVRGLHPSGYIEVRVERPEDIDEEKINPDIHAIRIGGTVGGRKRQAIIEKADALLIRVLNPGVSEFLDEEEIFSELDGLDDLEVD
;
A
#
# COMPACT_ATOMS: atom_id res chain seq x y z
N MET A 1 -10.26 9.55 -36.44
CA MET A 1 -9.35 8.57 -37.11
C MET A 1 -8.22 9.36 -37.76
N THR A 2 -6.99 9.31 -37.23
CA THR A 2 -5.85 10.02 -37.83
C THR A 2 -5.46 9.32 -39.13
N LYS A 3 -5.50 10.04 -40.26
CA LYS A 3 -5.05 9.52 -41.55
C LYS A 3 -3.57 9.14 -41.40
N LYS A 4 -3.21 7.88 -41.72
CA LYS A 4 -1.81 7.44 -41.70
C LYS A 4 -1.01 8.32 -42.68
N PRO A 5 0.17 8.85 -42.30
CA PRO A 5 0.95 9.70 -43.18
C PRO A 5 1.37 8.92 -44.43
N LYS A 6 1.16 9.52 -45.61
CA LYS A 6 1.58 8.97 -46.91
C LYS A 6 3.02 9.39 -47.21
N LEU A 7 3.70 8.67 -48.10
CA LEU A 7 5.06 9.01 -48.52
C LEU A 7 5.15 10.38 -49.21
N SER A 8 4.06 10.82 -49.85
CA SER A 8 3.92 12.15 -50.46
C SER A 8 3.86 13.29 -49.44
N ASP A 9 3.57 13.00 -48.17
CA ASP A 9 3.44 14.02 -47.12
C ASP A 9 4.82 14.37 -46.52
N ILE A 10 5.89 13.71 -46.98
CA ILE A 10 7.26 13.95 -46.55
C ILE A 10 7.83 15.14 -47.36
N PRO A 11 8.29 16.21 -46.70
CA PRO A 11 8.86 17.36 -47.39
C PRO A 11 10.08 16.96 -48.22
N GLY A 12 10.07 17.31 -49.51
CA GLY A 12 11.14 16.99 -50.46
C GLY A 12 10.99 15.64 -51.19
N VAL A 13 9.90 14.89 -50.95
CA VAL A 13 9.56 13.69 -51.73
C VAL A 13 8.42 14.04 -52.68
N GLY A 14 8.72 14.16 -53.98
CA GLY A 14 7.71 14.34 -55.03
C GLY A 14 7.00 13.03 -55.41
N PRO A 15 5.93 13.08 -56.23
CA PRO A 15 5.18 11.88 -56.63
C PRO A 15 6.06 10.85 -57.35
N SER A 16 6.97 11.29 -58.24
CA SER A 16 7.91 10.42 -58.93
C SER A 16 8.86 9.69 -57.97
N THR A 17 9.45 10.42 -57.02
CA THR A 17 10.32 9.83 -56.00
C THR A 17 9.56 8.91 -55.05
N ALA A 18 8.29 9.25 -54.73
CA ALA A 18 7.44 8.40 -53.92
C ALA A 18 7.13 7.06 -54.61
N ASP A 19 6.97 7.04 -55.92
CA ASP A 19 6.76 5.82 -56.69
C ASP A 19 8.04 5.00 -56.80
N SER A 20 9.20 5.63 -57.03
CA SER A 20 10.51 4.95 -56.95
C SER A 20 10.75 4.32 -55.57
N LEU A 21 10.34 4.99 -54.48
CA LEU A 21 10.42 4.45 -53.11
C LEU A 21 9.48 3.26 -52.89
N LYS A 22 8.30 3.24 -53.52
CA LYS A 22 7.37 2.11 -53.44
C LYS A 22 7.91 0.91 -54.23
N GLU A 23 8.49 1.14 -55.40
CA GLU A 23 9.12 0.12 -56.24
C GLU A 23 10.32 -0.51 -55.53
N ALA A 24 11.15 0.31 -54.86
CA ALA A 24 12.26 -0.14 -54.01
C ALA A 24 11.81 -0.82 -52.69
N GLY A 25 10.51 -0.95 -52.44
CA GLY A 25 9.95 -1.69 -51.29
C GLY A 25 9.69 -0.87 -50.03
N PHE A 26 9.98 0.44 -50.03
CA PHE A 26 9.72 1.37 -48.92
C PHE A 26 8.30 1.93 -48.96
N LYS A 27 7.30 1.05 -48.91
CA LYS A 27 5.88 1.39 -49.11
C LYS A 27 5.24 2.28 -48.02
N THR A 28 5.86 2.43 -46.85
CA THR A 28 5.31 3.17 -45.71
C THR A 28 6.34 4.10 -45.06
N VAL A 29 5.87 5.20 -44.47
CA VAL A 29 6.72 6.17 -43.73
C VAL A 29 7.50 5.50 -42.59
N LEU A 30 6.90 4.47 -41.96
CA LEU A 30 7.55 3.63 -40.95
C LEU A 30 8.73 2.81 -41.50
N LYS A 31 8.58 2.20 -42.69
CA LYS A 31 9.69 1.47 -43.32
C LYS A 31 10.80 2.43 -43.76
N LEU A 32 10.42 3.62 -44.22
CA LEU A 32 11.37 4.65 -44.61
C LEU A 32 12.17 5.19 -43.41
N SER A 33 11.53 5.39 -42.26
CA SER A 33 12.20 5.93 -41.06
C SER A 33 13.20 4.97 -40.42
N GLN A 34 13.01 3.66 -40.63
CA GLN A 34 13.88 2.59 -40.14
C GLN A 34 14.98 2.19 -41.12
N ALA A 35 14.94 2.68 -42.36
CA ALA A 35 15.91 2.35 -43.39
C ALA A 35 17.29 2.96 -43.11
N ASP A 36 18.34 2.26 -43.55
CA ASP A 36 19.69 2.78 -43.51
C ASP A 36 19.96 3.75 -44.68
N PRO A 37 20.62 4.90 -44.44
CA PRO A 37 20.83 5.90 -45.49
C PRO A 37 21.65 5.42 -46.68
N LYS A 38 22.53 4.42 -46.48
CA LYS A 38 23.35 3.83 -47.54
C LYS A 38 22.52 2.91 -48.42
N GLU A 39 21.76 2.01 -47.81
CA GLU A 39 20.88 1.09 -48.54
C GLU A 39 19.79 1.82 -49.33
N LEU A 40 19.27 2.92 -48.78
CA LEU A 40 18.25 3.70 -49.45
C LEU A 40 18.81 4.44 -50.68
N ALA A 41 20.05 4.90 -50.62
CA ALA A 41 20.71 5.56 -51.75
C ALA A 41 21.07 4.58 -52.87
N GLU A 42 21.38 3.33 -52.54
CA GLU A 42 21.68 2.29 -53.53
C GLU A 42 20.43 1.75 -54.22
N LYS A 43 19.32 1.61 -53.49
CA LYS A 43 18.09 0.98 -53.99
C LYS A 43 17.15 1.95 -54.72
N VAL A 44 17.33 3.26 -54.56
CA VAL A 44 16.42 4.27 -55.12
C VAL A 44 17.18 5.15 -56.11
N SER A 45 16.89 4.98 -57.39
CA SER A 45 17.49 5.77 -58.47
C SER A 45 17.22 7.26 -58.28
N GLY A 46 18.27 8.08 -58.28
CA GLY A 46 18.18 9.54 -58.15
C GLY A 46 18.19 10.08 -56.71
N VAL A 47 18.30 9.23 -55.69
CA VAL A 47 18.42 9.67 -54.29
C VAL A 47 19.87 9.51 -53.80
N GLY A 48 20.61 10.62 -53.75
CA GLY A 48 21.96 10.61 -53.17
C GLY A 48 21.97 10.38 -51.64
N PRO A 49 23.12 10.03 -51.05
CA PRO A 49 23.23 9.68 -49.62
C PRO A 49 22.88 10.85 -48.69
N ALA A 50 23.11 12.10 -49.13
CA ALA A 50 22.71 13.29 -48.38
C ALA A 50 21.19 13.48 -48.38
N THR A 51 20.54 13.22 -49.52
CA THR A 51 19.08 13.31 -49.68
C THR A 51 18.38 12.20 -48.92
N ALA A 52 18.91 10.97 -48.96
CA ALA A 52 18.43 9.83 -48.18
C ALA A 52 18.41 10.13 -46.67
N LYS A 53 19.49 10.72 -46.13
CA LYS A 53 19.54 11.15 -44.72
C LYS A 53 18.46 12.17 -44.37
N LYS A 54 18.20 13.14 -45.25
CA LYS A 54 17.16 14.16 -45.05
C LYS A 54 15.76 13.54 -45.07
N MET A 55 15.49 12.63 -46.00
CA MET A 55 14.21 11.91 -46.12
C MET A 55 13.92 11.06 -44.88
N ILE A 56 14.91 10.30 -44.38
CA ILE A 56 14.77 9.48 -43.16
C ILE A 56 14.50 10.36 -41.94
N ALA A 57 15.21 11.50 -41.80
CA ALA A 57 15.00 12.42 -40.70
C ALA A 57 13.61 13.08 -40.73
N ALA A 58 13.11 13.45 -41.91
CA ALA A 58 11.76 13.97 -42.09
C ALA A 58 10.69 12.91 -41.78
N ALA A 59 10.91 11.66 -42.19
CA ALA A 59 10.02 10.54 -41.87
C ALA A 59 9.95 10.25 -40.36
N LYS A 60 11.06 10.38 -39.63
CA LYS A 60 11.09 10.23 -38.16
C LYS A 60 10.31 11.34 -37.45
N LYS A 61 10.37 12.58 -37.93
CA LYS A 61 9.63 13.72 -37.35
C LYS A 61 8.11 13.62 -37.52
N LEU A 62 7.65 13.00 -38.60
CA LEU A 62 6.22 12.81 -38.90
C LEU A 62 5.59 11.64 -38.13
N LEU A 63 6.41 10.77 -37.54
CA LEU A 63 5.94 9.69 -36.69
C LEU A 63 6.00 10.14 -35.22
N PRO A 64 4.92 10.01 -34.44
CA PRO A 64 4.99 10.24 -33.01
C PRO A 64 5.94 9.18 -32.39
N GLU A 65 7.03 9.62 -31.77
CA GLU A 65 7.96 8.71 -31.10
C GLU A 65 7.30 8.10 -29.86
N GLU A 66 7.13 6.77 -29.87
CA GLU A 66 6.95 6.02 -28.64
C GLU A 66 8.24 6.12 -27.82
N SER A 67 8.13 6.74 -26.65
CA SER A 67 9.21 7.06 -25.73
C SER A 67 10.04 5.84 -25.34
N LYS A 68 11.34 5.87 -25.70
CA LYS A 68 12.38 5.00 -25.15
C LYS A 68 13.28 5.78 -24.22
N ASP A 69 13.09 5.60 -22.92
CA ASP A 69 14.07 5.96 -21.90
C ASP A 69 15.09 4.83 -21.68
N THR A 70 16.36 5.15 -21.98
CA THR A 70 17.62 4.70 -21.32
C THR A 70 18.23 3.30 -21.57
N LYS A 71 19.54 3.32 -21.87
CA LYS A 71 20.59 2.27 -21.69
C LYS A 71 21.79 3.01 -21.03
N PRO A 72 22.74 2.43 -20.23
CA PRO A 72 23.34 1.09 -20.42
C PRO A 72 23.92 0.30 -19.20
N LYS A 73 23.86 -1.05 -19.25
CA LYS A 73 25.03 -1.98 -19.35
C LYS A 73 24.60 -3.46 -19.19
N LYS A 74 25.42 -4.32 -19.80
CA LYS A 74 25.22 -5.70 -20.27
C LYS A 74 25.56 -6.76 -19.20
N LYS A 75 24.74 -7.81 -19.05
CA LYS A 75 25.10 -9.24 -18.75
C LYS A 75 23.85 -10.14 -18.89
N PRO A 76 24.01 -11.48 -19.05
CA PRO A 76 23.46 -12.23 -20.18
C PRO A 76 22.11 -12.92 -19.92
N ALA A 77 21.59 -13.49 -21.01
CA ALA A 77 20.37 -14.26 -21.15
C ALA A 77 20.08 -15.24 -20.00
N LYS A 78 18.82 -15.25 -19.56
CA LYS A 78 18.23 -16.33 -18.75
C LYS A 78 16.91 -16.75 -19.40
N GLU A 79 17.03 -17.81 -20.18
CA GLU A 79 16.14 -18.98 -20.25
C GLU A 79 14.75 -18.84 -19.61
N LYS A 80 13.72 -19.06 -20.43
CA LYS A 80 12.32 -19.18 -20.01
C LYS A 80 12.19 -20.29 -18.96
N ALA A 81 11.73 -19.94 -17.76
CA ALA A 81 11.28 -20.89 -16.75
C ALA A 81 9.74 -20.83 -16.58
N PRO A 82 9.09 -21.96 -16.28
CA PRO A 82 7.70 -22.26 -16.66
C PRO A 82 6.63 -21.68 -15.71
N LYS A 83 5.40 -21.57 -16.24
CA LYS A 83 4.16 -21.26 -15.50
C LYS A 83 4.05 -22.14 -14.25
N LYS A 84 4.05 -21.52 -13.05
CA LYS A 84 3.71 -22.21 -11.79
C LYS A 84 2.21 -22.47 -11.75
N THR A 85 1.80 -23.69 -12.04
CA THR A 85 0.51 -24.25 -11.64
C THR A 85 0.54 -24.55 -10.14
N THR A 86 -0.36 -23.95 -9.37
CA THR A 86 -0.56 -24.23 -7.94
C THR A 86 -1.06 -25.66 -7.77
N LYS A 87 -0.17 -26.59 -7.40
CA LYS A 87 -0.55 -27.96 -7.04
C LYS A 87 -1.36 -27.90 -5.73
N LYS A 88 -2.65 -28.27 -5.77
CA LYS A 88 -3.46 -28.54 -4.57
C LYS A 88 -2.77 -29.68 -3.78
N PRO A 89 -2.70 -29.60 -2.43
CA PRO A 89 -2.08 -30.65 -1.63
C PRO A 89 -2.82 -31.97 -1.86
N LYS A 90 -2.09 -33.03 -2.17
CA LYS A 90 -2.69 -34.34 -2.39
C LYS A 90 -2.76 -35.12 -1.07
N LEU A 91 -3.62 -36.15 -1.02
CA LEU A 91 -3.78 -36.97 0.19
C LEU A 91 -2.48 -37.72 0.55
N GLU A 92 -1.71 -38.08 -0.49
CA GLU A 92 -0.45 -38.80 -0.39
C GLU A 92 0.67 -37.95 0.26
N ASP A 93 0.52 -36.63 0.34
CA ASP A 93 1.53 -35.74 0.92
C ASP A 93 1.42 -35.66 2.46
N ILE A 94 0.37 -36.24 3.06
CA ILE A 94 0.15 -36.22 4.51
C ILE A 94 1.11 -37.19 5.18
N SER A 95 1.95 -36.68 6.08
CA SER A 95 2.93 -37.49 6.82
C SER A 95 2.24 -38.61 7.61
N GLY A 96 2.61 -39.86 7.33
CA GLY A 96 2.07 -41.05 8.00
C GLY A 96 0.87 -41.71 7.32
N VAL A 97 0.46 -41.25 6.14
CA VAL A 97 -0.56 -41.91 5.32
C VAL A 97 0.11 -42.63 4.15
N GLY A 98 0.09 -43.97 4.17
CA GLY A 98 0.62 -44.81 3.10
C GLY A 98 -0.38 -45.03 1.97
N PRO A 99 0.05 -45.58 0.82
CA PRO A 99 -0.82 -45.79 -0.35
C PRO A 99 -2.05 -46.65 -0.05
N SER A 100 -1.90 -47.69 0.77
CA SER A 100 -3.02 -48.55 1.21
C SER A 100 -4.06 -47.79 2.05
N THR A 101 -3.61 -46.93 2.96
CA THR A 101 -4.51 -46.07 3.75
C THR A 101 -5.19 -45.02 2.87
N VAL A 102 -4.51 -44.52 1.84
CA VAL A 102 -5.10 -43.59 0.87
C VAL A 102 -6.24 -44.24 0.08
N GLU A 103 -6.09 -45.50 -0.32
CA GLU A 103 -7.16 -46.27 -0.99
C GLU A 103 -8.37 -46.42 -0.06
N SER A 104 -8.16 -46.88 1.17
CA SER A 104 -9.25 -46.98 2.17
C SER A 104 -9.92 -45.63 2.48
N LEU A 105 -9.16 -44.52 2.50
CA LEU A 105 -9.71 -43.18 2.68
C LEU A 105 -10.52 -42.71 1.46
N LYS A 106 -10.11 -43.09 0.24
CA LYS A 106 -10.85 -42.81 -1.01
C LYS A 106 -12.15 -43.61 -1.06
N GLU A 107 -12.13 -44.87 -0.65
CA GLU A 107 -13.30 -45.75 -0.53
C GLU A 107 -14.29 -45.22 0.53
N ALA A 108 -13.79 -44.78 1.68
CA ALA A 108 -14.59 -44.13 2.72
C ALA A 108 -15.07 -42.70 2.36
N GLY A 109 -14.77 -42.22 1.15
CA GLY A 109 -15.30 -40.95 0.62
C GLY A 109 -14.51 -39.68 1.00
N TYR A 110 -13.39 -39.82 1.72
CA TYR A 110 -12.50 -38.71 2.10
C TYR A 110 -11.50 -38.35 0.99
N LYS A 111 -12.02 -37.91 -0.16
CA LYS A 111 -11.24 -37.65 -1.39
C LYS A 111 -10.35 -36.40 -1.35
N SER A 112 -10.35 -35.60 -0.26
CA SER A 112 -9.57 -34.35 -0.19
C SER A 112 -9.08 -34.03 1.23
N VAL A 113 -7.94 -33.34 1.31
CA VAL A 113 -7.34 -32.87 2.58
C VAL A 113 -8.33 -32.00 3.38
N LYS A 114 -9.18 -31.22 2.69
CA LYS A 114 -10.24 -30.41 3.33
C LYS A 114 -11.28 -31.28 4.03
N LYS A 115 -11.77 -32.35 3.37
CA LYS A 115 -12.73 -33.28 3.97
C LYS A 115 -12.13 -34.07 5.13
N LEU A 116 -10.85 -34.42 5.06
CA LEU A 116 -10.15 -35.06 6.18
C LEU A 116 -9.99 -34.11 7.38
N SER A 117 -9.69 -32.84 7.16
CA SER A 117 -9.45 -31.87 8.24
C SER A 117 -10.69 -31.58 9.10
N THR A 118 -11.89 -31.76 8.54
CA THR A 118 -13.17 -31.51 9.21
C THR A 118 -13.81 -32.78 9.77
N ALA A 119 -13.21 -33.95 9.55
CA ALA A 119 -13.75 -35.23 10.00
C ALA A 119 -13.57 -35.43 11.51
N ASP A 120 -14.50 -36.15 12.13
CA ASP A 120 -14.38 -36.55 13.52
C ASP A 120 -13.48 -37.78 13.68
N PRO A 121 -12.59 -37.79 14.71
CA PRO A 121 -11.60 -38.85 14.88
C PRO A 121 -12.23 -40.22 15.20
N LYS A 122 -13.43 -40.24 15.78
CA LYS A 122 -14.15 -41.49 16.09
C LYS A 122 -14.78 -42.10 14.85
N ASP A 123 -15.30 -41.28 13.94
CA ASP A 123 -15.98 -41.75 12.74
C ASP A 123 -14.97 -42.18 11.68
N LEU A 124 -13.85 -41.45 11.57
CA LEU A 124 -12.75 -41.83 10.69
C LEU A 124 -12.13 -43.18 11.09
N ALA A 125 -12.00 -43.45 12.39
CA ALA A 125 -11.46 -44.72 12.89
C ALA A 125 -12.41 -45.92 12.65
N LYS A 126 -13.73 -45.68 12.52
CA LYS A 126 -14.70 -46.73 12.19
C LYS A 126 -14.80 -46.98 10.69
N ALA A 127 -14.69 -45.93 9.88
CA ALA A 127 -14.89 -45.98 8.44
C ALA A 127 -13.66 -46.48 7.66
N VAL A 128 -12.45 -46.41 8.25
CA VAL A 128 -11.19 -46.72 7.55
C VAL A 128 -10.51 -47.92 8.20
N SER A 129 -10.48 -49.04 7.48
CA SER A 129 -9.79 -50.25 7.92
C SER A 129 -8.30 -50.00 8.18
N GLY A 130 -7.80 -50.40 9.34
CA GLY A 130 -6.38 -50.26 9.71
C GLY A 130 -6.01 -48.92 10.37
N VAL A 131 -6.98 -48.02 10.63
CA VAL A 131 -6.74 -46.75 11.32
C VAL A 131 -7.36 -46.78 12.72
N GLY A 132 -6.50 -46.79 13.76
CA GLY A 132 -6.95 -46.61 15.14
C GLY A 132 -7.33 -45.17 15.50
N PRO A 133 -8.00 -44.93 16.65
CA PRO A 133 -8.44 -43.59 17.06
C PRO A 133 -7.28 -42.62 17.30
N ALA A 134 -6.11 -43.12 17.70
CA ALA A 134 -4.91 -42.30 17.89
C ALA A 134 -4.27 -41.88 16.56
N THR A 135 -4.26 -42.75 15.55
CA THR A 135 -3.74 -42.42 14.22
C THR A 135 -4.70 -41.52 13.45
N ALA A 136 -6.01 -41.71 13.60
CA ALA A 136 -7.04 -40.81 13.06
C ALA A 136 -6.84 -39.36 13.53
N LYS A 137 -6.62 -39.14 14.83
CA LYS A 137 -6.33 -37.79 15.38
C LYS A 137 -5.10 -37.16 14.74
N LYS A 138 -4.00 -37.90 14.62
CA LYS A 138 -2.75 -37.42 14.01
C LYS A 138 -2.94 -37.04 12.53
N MET A 139 -3.72 -37.81 11.78
CA MET A 139 -4.02 -37.50 10.37
C MET A 139 -4.84 -36.21 10.22
N ILE A 140 -5.84 -36.00 11.07
CA ILE A 140 -6.67 -34.79 11.07
C ILE A 140 -5.83 -33.55 11.42
N GLU A 141 -4.94 -33.65 12.41
CA GLU A 141 -4.03 -32.57 12.79
C GLU A 141 -3.02 -32.24 11.69
N ALA A 142 -2.45 -33.25 11.03
CA ALA A 142 -1.56 -33.07 9.88
C ALA A 142 -2.29 -32.40 8.70
N ALA A 143 -3.53 -32.80 8.42
CA ALA A 143 -4.38 -32.18 7.40
C ALA A 143 -4.71 -30.70 7.74
N LYS A 144 -5.01 -30.39 9.00
CA LYS A 144 -5.23 -29.01 9.48
C LYS A 144 -3.97 -28.15 9.36
N LYS A 145 -2.79 -28.72 9.60
CA LYS A 145 -1.50 -28.00 9.48
C LYS A 145 -1.12 -27.67 8.03
N MET A 146 -1.59 -28.47 7.06
CA MET A 146 -1.36 -28.22 5.64
C MET A 146 -2.33 -27.22 5.01
N LEU A 147 -3.47 -26.94 5.65
CA LEU A 147 -4.42 -25.93 5.20
C LEU A 147 -4.13 -24.59 5.89
N PRO A 148 -3.86 -23.50 5.14
CA PRO A 148 -3.79 -22.17 5.73
C PRO A 148 -5.18 -21.78 6.25
N ALA A 149 -5.27 -21.48 7.54
CA ALA A 149 -6.53 -21.10 8.19
C ALA A 149 -7.09 -19.79 7.58
N GLU A 150 -8.16 -19.90 6.81
CA GLU A 150 -9.08 -18.79 6.56
C GLU A 150 -9.87 -18.52 7.84
N ALA A 151 -9.77 -17.28 8.32
CA ALA A 151 -10.45 -16.81 9.50
C ALA A 151 -11.77 -16.11 9.11
N GLU A 152 -12.90 -16.70 9.51
CA GLU A 152 -14.13 -15.94 9.82
C GLU A 152 -14.79 -16.45 11.12
N LYS A 153 -15.51 -15.50 11.74
CA LYS A 153 -16.09 -15.38 13.09
C LYS A 153 -17.22 -16.41 13.32
N VAL A 154 -17.73 -16.72 14.53
CA VAL A 154 -18.54 -15.90 15.49
C VAL A 154 -18.59 -16.58 16.91
N PRO A 155 -19.31 -16.10 17.97
CA PRO A 155 -18.82 -16.01 19.36
C PRO A 155 -19.46 -17.03 20.34
N THR A 156 -18.94 -17.17 21.56
CA THR A 156 -19.75 -17.73 22.68
C THR A 156 -19.17 -17.37 24.06
N ALA A 157 -20.06 -17.06 25.00
CA ALA A 157 -19.80 -16.60 26.36
C ALA A 157 -20.23 -17.66 27.42
N GLU A 158 -19.59 -17.58 28.60
CA GLU A 158 -19.93 -18.14 29.93
C GLU A 158 -19.89 -19.69 30.13
N LYS A 159 -19.38 -20.29 31.24
CA LYS A 159 -19.68 -20.08 32.69
C LYS A 159 -18.59 -20.68 33.64
N LYS A 160 -18.59 -20.25 34.92
CA LYS A 160 -17.67 -20.56 36.08
C LYS A 160 -17.89 -21.91 36.80
N PRO A 161 -17.03 -22.30 37.79
CA PRO A 161 -17.49 -22.28 39.20
C PRO A 161 -16.48 -21.79 40.29
N LYS A 162 -17.03 -21.58 41.51
CA LYS A 162 -16.56 -20.92 42.77
C LYS A 162 -15.72 -21.80 43.74
N LYS A 163 -15.01 -21.18 44.72
CA LYS A 163 -14.83 -21.59 46.15
C LYS A 163 -14.29 -20.42 47.04
N THR A 164 -15.10 -19.74 47.88
CA THR A 164 -15.20 -19.68 49.40
C THR A 164 -13.89 -19.42 50.18
N THR A 165 -13.75 -18.42 51.08
CA THR A 165 -14.15 -18.34 52.54
C THR A 165 -14.02 -16.88 53.12
N LYS A 166 -15.00 -16.26 53.83
CA LYS A 166 -15.22 -16.01 55.33
C LYS A 166 -13.99 -15.45 56.12
N LYS A 167 -14.00 -14.49 57.10
CA LYS A 167 -14.93 -13.73 58.00
C LYS A 167 -14.08 -12.60 58.70
N GLU A 168 -14.51 -11.41 59.17
CA GLU A 168 -15.01 -11.01 60.53
C GLU A 168 -14.70 -9.48 60.74
N ALA A 169 -15.67 -8.55 60.91
CA ALA A 169 -16.28 -7.92 62.12
C ALA A 169 -15.74 -6.51 62.54
N GLU A 170 -16.68 -5.62 62.95
CA GLU A 170 -16.71 -4.15 63.21
C GLU A 170 -16.23 -3.73 64.64
N PRO A 171 -16.11 -2.42 65.09
CA PRO A 171 -17.09 -1.31 64.95
C PRO A 171 -16.63 0.19 64.82
N GLU A 172 -17.58 0.99 64.27
CA GLU A 172 -17.98 2.43 64.23
C GLU A 172 -17.24 3.62 64.96
N PRO A 173 -17.63 4.92 64.77
CA PRO A 173 -17.89 5.71 63.54
C PRO A 173 -17.27 7.15 63.59
N LYS A 174 -17.09 7.84 62.45
CA LYS A 174 -17.11 9.34 62.39
C LYS A 174 -17.32 9.90 60.97
N ALA A 175 -18.31 10.80 60.91
CA ALA A 175 -18.82 11.72 59.89
C ALA A 175 -18.19 11.84 58.47
N LYS A 176 -19.10 11.88 57.48
CA LYS A 176 -18.91 12.06 56.02
C LYS A 176 -18.39 13.45 55.63
N PRO A 177 -17.62 13.55 54.53
CA PRO A 177 -17.87 14.57 53.51
C PRO A 177 -18.38 13.95 52.20
N LYS A 178 -19.44 14.55 51.66
CA LYS A 178 -20.18 14.12 50.44
C LYS A 178 -19.24 14.06 49.23
N LYS A 179 -19.03 12.86 48.68
CA LYS A 179 -18.40 12.65 47.36
C LYS A 179 -19.24 13.29 46.26
N LYS A 180 -18.65 14.23 45.51
CA LYS A 180 -19.13 14.63 44.18
C LYS A 180 -19.39 13.36 43.35
N LYS A 181 -20.63 13.19 42.86
CA LYS A 181 -20.99 12.14 41.91
C LYS A 181 -20.06 12.27 40.70
N LYS A 182 -19.11 11.34 40.53
CA LYS A 182 -18.43 11.15 39.25
C LYS A 182 -19.51 10.77 38.23
N LYS A 183 -19.94 11.72 37.39
CA LYS A 183 -20.71 11.43 36.18
C LYS A 183 -19.94 10.35 35.43
N LYS A 184 -20.58 9.20 35.28
CA LYS A 184 -20.10 8.03 34.55
C LYS A 184 -19.90 8.51 33.12
N LYS A 185 -18.64 8.68 32.68
CA LYS A 185 -18.32 8.97 31.27
C LYS A 185 -19.01 7.89 30.44
N GLN A 186 -20.05 8.28 29.70
CA GLN A 186 -20.72 7.38 28.79
C GLN A 186 -19.68 6.91 27.77
N PRO A 187 -19.69 5.62 27.37
CA PRO A 187 -18.79 5.15 26.33
C PRO A 187 -19.10 5.95 25.07
N ALA A 188 -18.11 6.70 24.57
CA ALA A 188 -18.24 7.47 23.35
C ALA A 188 -18.80 6.56 22.27
N LYS A 189 -20.03 6.85 21.79
CA LYS A 189 -20.57 6.27 20.57
C LYS A 189 -19.47 6.40 19.52
N LYS A 190 -19.06 5.29 18.92
CA LYS A 190 -18.19 5.33 17.73
C LYS A 190 -18.92 6.24 16.74
N LYS A 191 -18.38 7.43 16.49
CA LYS A 191 -18.77 8.22 15.31
C LYS A 191 -18.63 7.26 14.14
N GLU A 192 -19.69 7.07 13.39
CA GLU A 192 -19.61 6.47 12.06
C GLU A 192 -18.66 7.38 11.29
N GLU A 193 -17.41 6.93 11.16
CA GLU A 193 -16.46 7.62 10.29
C GLU A 193 -17.13 7.63 8.91
N PRO A 194 -17.21 8.79 8.23
CA PRO A 194 -17.73 8.82 6.88
C PRO A 194 -17.04 7.71 6.09
N GLU A 195 -17.82 6.91 5.35
CA GLU A 195 -17.29 5.86 4.50
C GLU A 195 -16.53 6.50 3.33
N PHE A 196 -15.37 7.09 3.65
CA PHE A 196 -14.41 7.50 2.66
C PHE A 196 -14.08 6.25 1.86
N PRO A 197 -14.09 6.30 0.52
CA PRO A 197 -13.79 5.16 -0.31
C PRO A 197 -12.49 4.51 0.19
N THR A 198 -12.56 3.28 0.71
CA THR A 198 -11.41 2.54 1.19
C THR A 198 -10.62 2.08 -0.03
N ARG A 199 -9.90 3.02 -0.65
CA ARG A 199 -9.30 2.81 -1.96
C ARG A 199 -8.04 1.98 -1.82
N GLU A 200 -8.22 0.71 -2.16
CA GLU A 200 -7.17 -0.26 -2.39
C GLU A 200 -6.32 0.15 -3.60
N THR A 201 -5.41 1.09 -3.32
CA THR A 201 -4.05 1.10 -3.81
C THR A 201 -3.81 1.46 -5.28
N LEU A 202 -3.62 2.76 -5.55
CA LEU A 202 -2.83 3.23 -6.71
C LEU A 202 -1.35 2.77 -6.67
N HIS A 203 -0.89 2.13 -5.59
CA HIS A 203 0.53 1.84 -5.35
C HIS A 203 0.72 0.37 -4.96
N ASP A 204 1.77 -0.26 -5.51
CA ASP A 204 2.09 -1.66 -5.23
C ASP A 204 2.20 -1.92 -3.70
N PRO A 205 1.29 -2.72 -3.11
CA PRO A 205 1.28 -2.99 -1.67
C PRO A 205 2.59 -3.63 -1.20
N ARG A 206 3.31 -4.33 -2.09
CA ARG A 206 4.63 -4.88 -1.82
C ARG A 206 5.64 -3.78 -1.49
N LEU A 207 5.68 -2.70 -2.28
CA LEU A 207 6.62 -1.59 -2.06
C LEU A 207 6.33 -0.86 -0.75
N ARG A 208 5.06 -0.76 -0.35
CA ARG A 208 4.65 -0.17 0.93
C ARG A 208 5.10 -1.03 2.12
N ARG A 209 4.95 -2.35 2.04
CA ARG A 209 5.48 -3.29 3.05
C ARG A 209 7.01 -3.21 3.15
N ILE A 210 7.72 -3.17 2.02
CA ILE A 210 9.18 -3.00 1.97
C ILE A 210 9.57 -1.66 2.61
N SER A 211 8.91 -0.56 2.24
CA SER A 211 9.16 0.76 2.81
C SER A 211 8.95 0.78 4.32
N ALA A 212 7.87 0.17 4.82
CA ALA A 212 7.61 0.04 6.24
C ALA A 212 8.71 -0.78 6.96
N ALA A 213 9.14 -1.90 6.39
CA ALA A 213 10.24 -2.71 6.92
C ALA A 213 11.57 -1.93 6.94
N MET A 214 11.86 -1.16 5.89
CA MET A 214 13.03 -0.28 5.83
C MET A 214 12.96 0.84 6.87
N LYS A 215 11.80 1.49 7.04
CA LYS A 215 11.59 2.53 8.06
C LYS A 215 11.80 1.99 9.48
N LYS A 216 11.35 0.77 9.78
CA LYS A 216 11.58 0.12 11.08
C LYS A 216 13.06 -0.13 11.38
N ARG A 217 13.86 -0.43 10.35
CA ARG A 217 15.31 -0.67 10.47
C ARG A 217 16.14 0.61 10.35
N LYS A 218 15.52 1.75 10.02
CA LYS A 218 16.21 3.01 9.78
C LYS A 218 16.70 3.59 11.12
N PRO A 219 18.00 3.89 11.27
CA PRO A 219 18.52 4.58 12.43
C PRO A 219 17.89 5.98 12.57
N ALA A 220 17.85 6.52 13.78
CA ALA A 220 17.34 7.87 14.05
C ALA A 220 18.23 8.99 13.46
N PHE A 221 19.47 8.67 13.06
CA PHE A 221 20.47 9.63 12.54
C PHE A 221 20.71 10.81 13.48
N ARG A 222 21.06 10.49 14.73
CA ARG A 222 21.46 11.46 15.76
C ARG A 222 22.86 12.01 15.51
N HIS A 223 23.17 13.20 16.00
CA HIS A 223 24.56 13.67 16.01
C HIS A 223 25.43 12.84 16.98
N GLU A 224 26.71 12.60 16.65
CA GLU A 224 27.60 11.64 17.34
C GLU A 224 27.63 11.80 18.88
N GLN A 225 27.52 13.04 19.36
CA GLN A 225 27.66 13.39 20.78
C GLN A 225 26.42 14.12 21.35
N ALA A 226 25.28 14.10 20.65
CA ALA A 226 24.05 14.74 21.12
C ALA A 226 23.58 14.20 22.48
N HIS A 227 23.75 12.90 22.71
CA HIS A 227 23.42 12.26 23.99
C HIS A 227 24.39 12.65 25.13
N ARG A 228 25.59 13.15 24.82
CA ARG A 228 26.64 13.44 25.81
C ARG A 228 26.58 14.88 26.31
N TRP A 229 26.20 15.85 25.47
CA TRP A 229 26.21 17.27 25.82
C TRP A 229 24.95 18.00 25.39
N LYS A 230 24.34 18.75 26.32
CA LYS A 230 23.14 19.57 26.06
C LYS A 230 23.32 20.64 24.98
N ARG A 231 24.53 21.20 24.85
CA ARG A 231 24.88 22.17 23.80
C ARG A 231 24.88 21.58 22.39
N VAL A 232 24.90 20.25 22.26
CA VAL A 232 24.90 19.54 20.98
C VAL A 232 23.50 18.99 20.74
N SER A 233 22.80 19.55 19.76
CA SER A 233 21.44 19.09 19.42
C SER A 233 21.44 17.75 18.70
N ASP A 234 20.27 17.08 18.70
CA ASP A 234 20.06 15.78 18.06
C ASP A 234 20.04 15.84 16.53
N SER A 235 20.04 17.05 15.96
CA SER A 235 20.03 17.27 14.52
C SER A 235 21.29 16.70 13.86
N TRP A 236 21.09 15.85 12.85
CA TRP A 236 22.19 15.21 12.12
C TRP A 236 23.16 16.25 11.54
N ARG A 237 24.45 16.06 11.79
CA ARG A 237 25.53 16.75 11.07
C ARG A 237 26.55 15.73 10.59
N LYS A 238 27.09 15.96 9.40
CA LYS A 238 28.15 15.11 8.85
C LYS A 238 29.40 15.26 9.72
N VAL A 239 29.84 14.15 10.29
CA VAL A 239 31.05 14.11 11.11
C VAL A 239 32.29 14.28 10.23
N ARG A 240 33.22 15.16 10.64
CA ARG A 240 34.41 15.55 9.86
C ARG A 240 35.74 15.13 10.49
N GLY A 241 35.82 15.05 11.81
CA GLY A 241 37.06 14.81 12.56
C GLY A 241 37.81 13.55 12.12
N ILE A 242 39.14 13.61 12.13
CA ILE A 242 40.00 12.58 11.56
C ILE A 242 39.86 11.26 12.34
N ASP A 243 39.88 11.35 13.66
CA ASP A 243 39.82 10.21 14.58
C ASP A 243 38.39 9.82 14.99
N SER A 244 37.36 10.36 14.33
CA SER A 244 35.99 10.01 14.68
C SER A 244 35.67 8.57 14.29
N ALA A 245 35.40 7.75 15.30
CA ALA A 245 34.93 6.39 15.14
C ALA A 245 33.60 6.30 14.35
N THR A 246 32.75 7.32 14.43
CA THR A 246 31.52 7.41 13.62
C THR A 246 31.84 7.69 12.15
N ARG A 247 32.86 8.53 11.88
CA ARG A 247 33.32 8.78 10.51
C ARG A 247 33.87 7.51 9.86
N GLU A 248 34.65 6.74 10.62
CA GLU A 248 35.19 5.43 10.25
C GLU A 248 34.13 4.32 10.22
N LYS A 249 32.89 4.60 10.63
CA LYS A 249 31.76 3.65 10.69
C LYS A 249 32.04 2.41 11.56
N LYS A 250 32.79 2.59 12.65
CA LYS A 250 33.04 1.53 13.64
C LYS A 250 31.72 1.02 14.25
N LYS A 251 31.61 -0.29 14.48
CA LYS A 251 30.42 -0.93 15.07
C LYS A 251 30.13 -0.34 16.46
N GLY A 252 28.85 -0.17 16.78
CA GLY A 252 28.39 0.42 18.04
C GLY A 252 28.31 1.95 18.03
N ARG A 253 28.86 2.61 17.01
CA ARG A 253 28.66 4.05 16.79
C ARG A 253 27.36 4.31 16.03
N ILE A 254 26.93 5.58 16.05
CA ILE A 254 25.74 6.01 15.31
C ILE A 254 25.96 5.77 13.81
N ALA A 255 24.93 5.31 13.12
CA ALA A 255 25.01 5.07 11.68
C ALA A 255 25.15 6.40 10.90
N MET A 256 26.07 6.43 9.93
CA MET A 256 26.20 7.57 9.02
C MET A 256 25.09 7.58 7.96
N VAL A 257 24.51 8.76 7.70
CA VAL A 257 23.54 8.93 6.62
C VAL A 257 24.17 8.56 5.28
N SER A 258 23.49 7.68 4.53
CA SER A 258 23.87 7.25 3.18
C SER A 258 22.63 7.09 2.30
N SER A 259 22.82 7.08 0.97
CA SER A 259 21.72 6.89 0.01
C SER A 259 21.04 5.52 0.12
N GLY A 260 21.70 4.51 0.71
CA GLY A 260 21.16 3.17 0.91
C GLY A 260 19.96 3.11 1.86
N TYR A 261 19.79 4.11 2.74
CA TYR A 261 18.63 4.21 3.63
C TYR A 261 17.38 4.79 2.98
N ARG A 262 17.43 5.15 1.69
CA ARG A 262 16.29 5.72 0.98
C ARG A 262 15.23 4.65 0.70
N THR A 263 13.96 4.99 0.94
CA THR A 263 12.82 4.15 0.55
C THR A 263 12.62 4.17 -0.98
N PRO A 264 11.91 3.18 -1.56
CA PRO A 264 11.58 3.15 -2.99
C PRO A 264 10.93 4.46 -3.46
N LYS A 265 11.27 4.92 -4.67
CA LYS A 265 10.82 6.23 -5.20
C LYS A 265 9.30 6.36 -5.23
N ALA A 266 8.60 5.31 -5.68
CA ALA A 266 7.13 5.29 -5.79
C ALA A 266 6.39 5.47 -4.44
N VAL A 267 6.97 5.03 -3.32
CA VAL A 267 6.31 5.08 -1.99
C VAL A 267 6.99 6.11 -1.07
N ARG A 268 7.92 6.90 -1.61
CA ARG A 268 8.64 7.90 -0.82
C ARG A 268 7.75 9.13 -0.62
N GLY A 269 7.60 9.57 0.62
CA GLY A 269 6.80 10.75 0.96
C GLY A 269 5.31 10.48 1.20
N LEU A 270 4.84 9.25 1.02
CA LEU A 270 3.45 8.90 1.33
C LEU A 270 3.17 8.90 2.83
N HIS A 271 1.96 9.35 3.17
CA HIS A 271 1.39 9.23 4.51
C HIS A 271 1.24 7.74 4.88
N PRO A 272 1.28 7.37 6.18
CA PRO A 272 1.02 6.00 6.60
C PRO A 272 -0.29 5.39 6.10
N SER A 273 -1.31 6.19 5.75
CA SER A 273 -2.55 5.71 5.10
C SER A 273 -2.34 5.31 3.63
N GLY A 274 -1.35 5.89 2.94
CA GLY A 274 -1.07 5.68 1.52
C GLY A 274 -1.32 6.90 0.63
N TYR A 275 -1.87 7.99 1.16
CA TYR A 275 -2.10 9.22 0.40
C TYR A 275 -0.83 10.05 0.25
N ILE A 276 -0.78 10.84 -0.83
CA ILE A 276 0.15 11.96 -0.99
C ILE A 276 -0.41 13.14 -0.21
N GLU A 277 0.37 13.66 0.73
CA GLU A 277 -0.04 14.80 1.54
C GLU A 277 0.02 16.08 0.70
N VAL A 278 -1.10 16.78 0.61
CA VAL A 278 -1.19 18.11 0.01
C VAL A 278 -1.41 19.12 1.13
N ARG A 279 -0.52 20.11 1.21
CA ARG A 279 -0.61 21.18 2.20
C ARG A 279 -1.57 22.26 1.70
N VAL A 280 -2.58 22.60 2.49
CA VAL A 280 -3.63 23.58 2.15
C VAL A 280 -3.73 24.63 3.24
N GLU A 281 -3.93 25.90 2.87
CA GLU A 281 -4.08 27.01 3.81
C GLU A 281 -5.36 27.82 3.60
N ARG A 282 -5.93 27.78 2.39
CA ARG A 282 -7.19 28.45 2.00
C ARG A 282 -8.16 27.45 1.39
N PRO A 283 -9.48 27.70 1.47
CA PRO A 283 -10.46 26.88 0.77
C PRO A 283 -10.26 26.90 -0.75
N GLU A 284 -9.78 28.02 -1.30
CA GLU A 284 -9.42 28.17 -2.72
C GLU A 284 -8.31 27.21 -3.15
N ASP A 285 -7.37 26.83 -2.28
CA ASP A 285 -6.26 25.94 -2.67
C ASP A 285 -6.75 24.48 -2.92
N ILE A 286 -8.02 24.18 -2.60
CA ILE A 286 -8.67 22.91 -2.94
C ILE A 286 -9.27 23.03 -4.35
N ASP A 287 -8.43 22.79 -5.34
CA ASP A 287 -8.81 22.69 -6.75
C ASP A 287 -9.08 21.23 -7.13
N GLU A 288 -10.26 20.94 -7.68
CA GLU A 288 -10.67 19.59 -8.13
C GLU A 288 -9.74 19.03 -9.20
N GLU A 289 -9.24 19.89 -10.09
CA GLU A 289 -8.35 19.48 -11.18
C GLU A 289 -6.98 19.01 -10.67
N LYS A 290 -6.51 19.54 -9.54
CA LYS A 290 -5.17 19.27 -9.00
C LYS A 290 -5.20 18.18 -7.93
N ILE A 291 -6.30 18.06 -7.19
CA ILE A 291 -6.40 17.19 -6.02
C ILE A 291 -7.38 16.05 -6.30
N ASN A 292 -6.83 14.89 -6.64
CA ASN A 292 -7.62 13.67 -6.76
C ASN A 292 -7.89 13.04 -5.36
N PRO A 293 -9.16 12.79 -4.96
CA PRO A 293 -9.53 12.16 -3.69
C PRO A 293 -8.97 10.73 -3.49
N ASP A 294 -8.66 10.01 -4.57
CA ASP A 294 -8.05 8.67 -4.52
C ASP A 294 -6.59 8.70 -4.03
N ILE A 295 -5.85 9.72 -4.47
CA ILE A 295 -4.38 9.78 -4.37
C ILE A 295 -3.96 10.71 -3.25
N HIS A 296 -4.69 11.81 -3.08
CA HIS A 296 -4.29 12.93 -2.24
C HIS A 296 -5.13 12.98 -0.96
N ALA A 297 -4.48 13.42 0.11
CA ALA A 297 -5.14 13.80 1.35
C ALA A 297 -4.65 15.18 1.78
N ILE A 298 -5.55 15.97 2.35
CA ILE A 298 -5.27 17.35 2.72
C ILE A 298 -4.68 17.39 4.12
N ARG A 299 -3.58 18.14 4.30
CA ARG A 299 -3.10 18.59 5.61
C ARG A 299 -3.26 20.11 5.69
N ILE A 300 -4.10 20.56 6.61
CA ILE A 300 -4.33 21.98 6.87
C ILE A 300 -3.11 22.56 7.59
N GLY A 301 -2.69 23.76 7.20
CA GLY A 301 -1.61 24.47 7.89
C GLY A 301 -1.88 24.75 9.37
N GLY A 302 -0.81 24.78 10.17
CA GLY A 302 -0.90 25.08 11.59
C GLY A 302 -1.32 26.52 11.89
N THR A 303 -1.02 27.45 10.98
CA THR A 303 -1.35 28.88 11.09
C THR A 303 -2.82 29.18 10.75
N VAL A 304 -3.56 28.21 10.20
CA VAL A 304 -4.95 28.43 9.77
C VAL A 304 -5.87 28.42 10.99
N GLY A 305 -6.52 29.56 11.26
CA GLY A 305 -7.48 29.72 12.36
C GLY A 305 -8.82 29.01 12.13
N GLY A 306 -9.55 28.76 13.22
CA GLY A 306 -10.75 27.90 13.26
C GLY A 306 -11.79 28.19 12.17
N ARG A 307 -12.21 29.45 12.00
CA ARG A 307 -13.18 29.84 10.98
C ARG A 307 -12.78 29.41 9.56
N LYS A 308 -11.51 29.58 9.19
CA LYS A 308 -11.00 29.14 7.88
C LYS A 308 -10.87 27.62 7.80
N ARG A 309 -10.50 26.96 8.91
CA ARG A 309 -10.43 25.49 8.95
C ARG A 309 -11.80 24.88 8.66
N GLN A 310 -12.85 25.42 9.25
CA GLN A 310 -14.22 24.97 9.02
C GLN A 310 -14.60 25.05 7.53
N ALA A 311 -14.37 26.20 6.90
CA ALA A 311 -14.61 26.36 5.45
C ALA A 311 -13.77 25.38 4.58
N ILE A 312 -12.53 25.09 4.99
CA ILE A 312 -11.67 24.11 4.30
C ILE A 312 -12.20 22.69 4.47
N ILE A 313 -12.69 22.35 5.67
CA ILE A 313 -13.24 21.02 5.98
C ILE A 313 -14.53 20.82 5.21
N GLU A 314 -15.46 21.77 5.24
CA GLU A 314 -16.73 21.72 4.50
C GLU A 314 -16.49 21.52 3.00
N LYS A 315 -15.55 22.29 2.42
CA LYS A 315 -15.19 22.12 1.00
C LYS A 315 -14.50 20.78 0.72
N ALA A 316 -13.65 20.28 1.62
CA ALA A 316 -13.02 18.98 1.47
C ALA A 316 -14.02 17.83 1.55
N ASP A 317 -14.99 17.92 2.46
CA ASP A 317 -16.06 16.93 2.65
C ASP A 317 -17.00 16.90 1.44
N ALA A 318 -17.35 18.07 0.88
CA ALA A 318 -18.11 18.16 -0.37
C ALA A 318 -17.42 17.45 -1.55
N LEU A 319 -16.09 17.46 -1.58
CA LEU A 319 -15.27 16.80 -2.61
C LEU A 319 -14.83 15.38 -2.22
N LEU A 320 -15.27 14.87 -1.07
CA LEU A 320 -14.90 13.57 -0.51
C LEU A 320 -13.38 13.38 -0.34
N ILE A 321 -12.65 14.48 -0.11
CA ILE A 321 -11.20 14.47 0.12
C ILE A 321 -10.92 14.32 1.61
N ARG A 322 -10.09 13.34 1.97
CA ARG A 322 -9.73 13.11 3.37
C ARG A 322 -8.83 14.23 3.94
N VAL A 323 -9.27 14.85 5.04
CA VAL A 323 -8.44 15.75 5.84
C VAL A 323 -7.67 14.96 6.92
N LEU A 324 -6.34 15.10 6.97
CA LEU A 324 -5.48 14.36 7.91
C LEU A 324 -5.48 14.93 9.34
N ASN A 325 -5.71 16.23 9.46
CA ASN A 325 -5.73 16.96 10.72
C ASN A 325 -6.99 17.82 10.80
N PRO A 326 -8.21 17.24 10.89
CA PRO A 326 -9.45 18.01 10.94
C PRO A 326 -9.49 18.96 12.15
N GLY A 327 -8.85 18.60 13.27
CA GLY A 327 -8.94 19.35 14.52
C GLY A 327 -10.12 18.88 15.35
N VAL A 328 -10.36 19.54 16.48
CA VAL A 328 -11.57 19.29 17.29
C VAL A 328 -12.63 20.25 16.79
N SER A 329 -13.68 19.73 16.16
CA SER A 329 -14.91 20.46 15.93
C SER A 329 -15.62 20.59 17.28
N GLU A 330 -15.78 21.80 17.80
CA GLU A 330 -16.80 22.06 18.82
C GLU A 330 -18.15 22.02 18.11
N PHE A 331 -18.65 20.80 17.87
CA PHE A 331 -20.08 20.60 17.79
C PHE A 331 -20.56 20.85 19.21
N LEU A 332 -21.00 22.07 19.49
CA LEU A 332 -21.96 22.26 20.56
C LEU A 332 -23.21 21.54 20.07
N ASP A 333 -23.55 20.42 20.70
CA ASP A 333 -24.79 19.73 20.41
C ASP A 333 -25.91 20.77 20.59
N GLU A 334 -26.80 20.91 19.61
CA GLU A 334 -27.87 21.93 19.67
C GLU A 334 -28.66 21.79 20.99
N GLU A 335 -28.81 20.56 21.50
CA GLU A 335 -29.39 20.25 22.81
C GLU A 335 -28.65 20.92 23.99
N GLU A 336 -27.32 21.04 23.96
CA GLU A 336 -26.54 21.73 24.98
C GLU A 336 -26.77 23.25 24.91
N ILE A 337 -26.83 23.83 23.70
CA ILE A 337 -27.12 25.26 23.49
C ILE A 337 -28.54 25.60 23.96
N PHE A 338 -29.54 24.79 23.61
CA PHE A 338 -30.92 24.99 24.03
C PHE A 338 -31.08 24.81 25.55
N SER A 339 -30.35 23.87 26.17
CA SER A 339 -30.39 23.67 27.62
C SER A 339 -29.75 24.81 28.42
N GLU A 340 -28.74 25.49 27.86
CA GLU A 340 -28.13 26.68 28.48
C GLU A 340 -29.01 27.92 28.31
N LEU A 341 -29.79 28.00 27.23
CA LEU A 341 -30.71 29.10 26.99
C LEU A 341 -31.98 28.99 27.86
N ASP A 342 -32.53 27.79 28.02
CA ASP A 342 -33.73 27.52 28.85
C ASP A 342 -33.47 27.71 30.35
N GLY A 343 -32.21 27.57 30.79
CA GLY A 343 -31.80 27.84 32.18
C GLY A 343 -31.52 29.31 32.51
N LEU A 344 -31.61 30.21 31.53
CA LEU A 344 -31.40 31.65 31.69
C LEU A 344 -32.70 32.42 31.94
N ASP A 345 -33.83 31.88 31.49
CA ASP A 345 -35.17 32.45 31.73
C ASP A 345 -35.64 32.29 33.19
N ASP A 346 -35.06 31.34 33.94
CA ASP A 346 -35.36 31.10 35.36
C ASP A 346 -34.62 32.04 36.34
N LEU A 347 -33.82 33.00 35.85
CA LEU A 347 -33.01 33.91 36.67
C LEU A 347 -33.44 35.39 36.66
N GLU A 348 -34.52 35.74 35.97
CA GLU A 348 -35.13 37.08 36.00
C GLU A 348 -36.53 37.07 36.63
N VAL A 349 -36.63 36.71 37.90
CA VAL A 349 -37.73 37.17 38.78
C VAL A 349 -37.19 37.35 40.19
N ASP A 350 -36.84 38.58 40.56
CA ASP A 350 -36.88 39.09 41.94
C ASP A 350 -37.20 40.59 41.92
#